data_AF-A0A1R1PXZ1-F1
#
_entry.id   AF-A0A1R1PXZ1-F1
#
_cell.length_a   1.000
_cell.length_b   1.000
_cell.length_c   1.000
_cell.angle_alpha   90.00
_cell.angle_beta   90.00
_cell.angle_gamma   90.00
#
_symmetry.space_group_name_H-M   'P 1'
#
loop_
_entity.id
_entity.type
_entity.pdbx_description
1 polymer ?
#
loop_
_entity_poly.entity_id
_entity_poly.type
_entity_poly.pdbx_seq_one_letter_code
_entity_poly.pdbx_strand_id
1 'polypeptide(L)'
;MKILSKNSIGITTTFILALLFVEAEIICEDNGNGWAECTSQRCAKGYDCKFRVSYQAANFKPIPEDAKSVWKSIFLPSSEFVNTQVHPKFEIYTNPNTNSKWVYSCTVQYTQKRPVAKLDWYSEMDEMHKMMNKYKAYQAILTNEAGSMVLEAIPIKA
;
A
#
# COMPACT_ATOMS: atom_id res chain seq x y z
N MET A 1 68.85 18.34 28.01
CA MET A 1 68.66 17.10 28.79
C MET A 1 67.16 16.88 28.95
N LYS A 2 66.58 15.86 28.25
CA LYS A 2 65.26 15.22 28.51
C LYS A 2 64.01 16.16 28.42
N ILE A 3 62.86 15.87 27.82
CA ILE A 3 62.14 14.63 27.45
C ILE A 3 61.17 14.95 26.28
N LEU A 4 60.94 13.96 25.42
CA LEU A 4 59.90 13.88 24.38
C LEU A 4 58.48 14.11 24.92
N SER A 5 57.61 14.76 24.14
CA SER A 5 56.16 14.55 24.23
C SER A 5 55.61 14.24 22.84
N LYS A 6 55.17 13.00 22.67
CA LYS A 6 54.48 12.49 21.48
C LYS A 6 53.04 12.99 21.51
N ASN A 7 52.64 13.81 20.54
CA ASN A 7 51.22 14.04 20.28
C ASN A 7 50.72 12.96 19.31
N SER A 8 50.07 11.95 19.88
CA SER A 8 49.32 10.95 19.12
C SER A 8 48.09 11.60 18.48
N ILE A 9 48.00 11.54 17.16
CA ILE A 9 46.81 11.89 16.38
C ILE A 9 45.83 10.73 16.57
N GLY A 10 44.83 10.93 17.44
CA GLY A 10 43.71 10.01 17.59
C GLY A 10 42.79 10.13 16.37
N ILE A 11 42.90 9.18 15.43
CA ILE A 11 41.92 9.01 14.36
C ILE A 11 40.74 8.27 14.98
N THR A 12 39.70 9.01 15.38
CA THR A 12 38.40 8.43 15.72
C THR A 12 37.76 7.90 14.44
N THR A 13 37.90 6.60 14.21
CA THR A 13 37.18 5.88 13.16
C THR A 13 35.71 5.77 13.56
N THR A 14 34.89 6.72 13.10
CA THR A 14 33.42 6.63 13.21
C THR A 14 32.93 5.47 12.33
N PHE A 15 32.62 4.34 12.95
CA PHE A 15 31.92 3.24 12.31
C PHE A 15 30.47 3.68 12.03
N ILE A 16 30.18 4.08 10.79
CA ILE A 16 28.80 4.26 10.32
C ILE A 16 28.24 2.86 10.07
N LEU A 17 27.54 2.32 11.06
CA LEU A 17 26.76 1.09 10.92
C LEU A 17 25.52 1.43 10.07
N ALA A 18 25.63 1.23 8.75
CA ALA A 18 24.49 1.29 7.84
C ALA A 18 23.56 0.10 8.15
N LEU A 19 22.57 0.32 9.01
CA LEU A 19 21.43 -0.57 9.17
C LEU A 19 20.69 -0.60 7.83
N LEU A 20 20.94 -1.65 7.04
CA LEU A 20 20.12 -2.00 5.89
C LEU A 20 18.74 -2.39 6.42
N PHE A 21 17.82 -1.43 6.43
CA PHE A 21 16.40 -1.71 6.62
C PHE A 21 15.93 -2.48 5.39
N VAL A 22 15.95 -3.81 5.47
CA VAL A 22 15.18 -4.65 4.55
C VAL A 22 13.73 -4.41 4.92
N GLU A 23 13.02 -3.61 4.12
CA GLU A 23 11.56 -3.56 4.20
C GLU A 23 11.05 -4.98 3.97
N ALA A 24 10.34 -5.53 4.96
CA ALA A 24 9.77 -6.86 4.83
C ALA A 24 8.76 -6.85 3.68
N GLU A 25 9.05 -7.61 2.63
CA GLU A 25 8.19 -7.68 1.46
C GLU A 25 6.89 -8.42 1.80
N ILE A 26 5.75 -7.91 1.33
CA ILE A 26 4.45 -8.60 1.47
C ILE A 26 4.46 -9.87 0.60
N ILE A 27 4.32 -11.01 1.25
CA ILE A 27 4.22 -12.32 0.61
C ILE A 27 2.78 -12.82 0.75
N CYS A 28 2.14 -13.21 -0.34
CA CYS A 28 0.79 -13.76 -0.35
C CYS A 28 0.82 -15.25 -0.67
N GLU A 29 -0.19 -15.96 -0.19
CA GLU A 29 -0.50 -17.33 -0.60
C GLU A 29 -0.83 -17.39 -2.11
N ASP A 30 -1.02 -18.60 -2.64
CA ASP A 30 -1.44 -18.80 -4.02
C ASP A 30 -2.86 -18.23 -4.25
N ASN A 31 -2.98 -17.26 -5.16
CA ASN A 31 -4.25 -16.67 -5.57
C ASN A 31 -4.81 -17.28 -6.86
N GLY A 32 -4.38 -18.47 -7.28
CA GLY A 32 -4.86 -19.12 -8.50
C GLY A 32 -6.37 -19.42 -8.51
N ASN A 33 -6.97 -19.70 -7.34
CA ASN A 33 -8.37 -20.15 -7.23
C ASN A 33 -9.27 -19.22 -6.41
N GLY A 34 -8.80 -18.03 -6.01
CA GLY A 34 -9.60 -17.15 -5.17
C GLY A 34 -8.78 -16.10 -4.43
N TRP A 35 -9.29 -15.69 -3.28
CA TRP A 35 -8.58 -14.76 -2.40
C TRP A 35 -7.40 -15.46 -1.72
N ALA A 36 -6.23 -14.85 -1.80
CA ALA A 36 -5.06 -15.25 -1.03
C ALA A 36 -4.86 -14.29 0.14
N GLU A 37 -4.59 -14.86 1.32
CA GLU A 37 -4.11 -14.09 2.46
C GLU A 37 -2.63 -13.71 2.24
N CYS A 38 -2.24 -12.56 2.77
CA CYS A 38 -0.86 -12.11 2.76
C CYS A 38 -0.28 -12.03 4.16
N THR A 39 1.05 -12.07 4.25
CA THR A 39 1.78 -11.90 5.50
C THR A 39 1.29 -10.65 6.21
N SER A 40 0.92 -10.81 7.49
CA SER A 40 0.50 -9.68 8.31
C SER A 40 1.68 -8.74 8.52
N GLN A 41 1.42 -7.44 8.47
CA GLN A 41 2.44 -6.42 8.72
C GLN A 41 1.89 -5.26 9.53
N ARG A 42 2.80 -4.47 10.10
CA ARG A 42 2.45 -3.18 10.69
C ARG A 42 2.18 -2.18 9.58
N CYS A 43 1.00 -1.59 9.56
CA CYS A 43 0.72 -0.41 8.75
C CYS A 43 1.64 0.76 9.16
N ALA A 44 1.73 1.79 8.32
CA ALA A 44 2.65 2.92 8.53
C ALA A 44 2.43 3.66 9.86
N LYS A 45 1.22 3.57 10.42
CA LYS A 45 0.84 4.14 11.73
C LYS A 45 1.02 3.18 12.91
N GLY A 46 1.66 2.03 12.69
CA GLY A 46 2.06 1.08 13.72
C GLY A 46 0.99 0.09 14.19
N TYR A 47 -0.21 0.09 13.61
CA TYR A 47 -1.24 -0.92 13.90
C TYR A 47 -1.15 -2.13 12.95
N ASP A 48 -1.79 -3.24 13.33
CA ASP A 48 -1.74 -4.47 12.54
C ASP A 48 -2.67 -4.40 11.33
N CYS A 49 -2.16 -4.85 10.20
CA CYS A 49 -2.85 -4.85 8.93
C CYS A 49 -2.82 -6.22 8.28
N LYS A 50 -3.98 -6.63 7.80
CA LYS A 50 -4.17 -7.84 7.02
C LYS A 50 -4.48 -7.46 5.59
N PHE A 51 -3.69 -8.00 4.68
CA PHE A 51 -3.87 -7.80 3.26
C PHE A 51 -4.36 -9.08 2.62
N ARG A 52 -5.25 -8.94 1.63
CA ARG A 52 -5.69 -10.02 0.77
C ARG A 52 -5.64 -9.57 -0.66
N VAL A 53 -5.30 -10.47 -1.56
CA VAL A 53 -5.30 -10.22 -2.99
C VAL A 53 -6.28 -11.16 -3.69
N SER A 54 -7.04 -10.65 -4.65
CA SER A 54 -8.03 -11.43 -5.37
C SER A 54 -7.36 -12.46 -6.28
N TYR A 55 -8.19 -13.28 -6.93
CA TYR A 55 -7.74 -14.29 -7.86
C TYR A 55 -6.83 -13.72 -8.97
N GLN A 56 -5.89 -14.55 -9.45
CA GLN A 56 -4.96 -14.21 -10.51
C GLN A 56 -5.68 -14.08 -11.86
N ALA A 57 -5.57 -12.93 -12.52
CA ALA A 57 -6.15 -12.72 -13.84
C ALA A 57 -5.35 -13.43 -14.94
N ALA A 58 -6.02 -14.23 -15.77
CA ALA A 58 -5.38 -14.97 -16.87
C ALA A 58 -4.70 -14.05 -17.91
N ASN A 59 -5.33 -12.91 -18.23
CA ASN A 59 -4.81 -11.91 -19.16
C ASN A 59 -4.53 -10.60 -18.42
N PHE A 60 -3.70 -10.68 -17.38
CA PHE A 60 -3.36 -9.53 -16.56
C PHE A 60 -2.66 -8.44 -17.39
N LYS A 61 -3.18 -7.23 -17.29
CA LYS A 61 -2.55 -5.99 -17.75
C LYS A 61 -2.02 -5.28 -16.51
N PRO A 62 -0.73 -4.91 -16.48
CA PRO A 62 -0.18 -4.14 -15.36
C PRO A 62 -1.03 -2.90 -15.08
N ILE A 63 -1.36 -2.69 -13.81
CA ILE A 63 -2.11 -1.53 -13.34
C ILE A 63 -1.15 -0.34 -13.39
N PRO A 64 -1.46 0.73 -14.13
CA PRO A 64 -0.57 1.88 -14.27
C PRO A 64 -0.25 2.55 -12.92
N GLU A 65 0.89 3.25 -12.87
CA GLU A 65 1.32 3.97 -11.66
C GLU A 65 0.37 5.11 -11.25
N ASP A 66 -0.38 5.68 -12.21
CA ASP A 66 -1.36 6.74 -11.95
C ASP A 66 -2.56 6.27 -11.12
N ALA A 67 -2.83 4.96 -11.07
CA ALA A 67 -3.91 4.38 -10.26
C ALA A 67 -3.82 4.82 -8.79
N LYS A 68 -2.59 4.92 -8.26
CA LYS A 68 -2.34 5.39 -6.89
C LYS A 68 -2.88 6.80 -6.67
N SER A 69 -2.70 7.69 -7.63
CA SER A 69 -3.22 9.07 -7.53
C SER A 69 -4.74 9.09 -7.63
N VAL A 70 -5.33 8.25 -8.48
CA VAL A 70 -6.79 8.18 -8.63
C VAL A 70 -7.44 7.61 -7.36
N TRP A 71 -6.92 6.53 -6.79
CA TRP A 71 -7.43 6.01 -5.52
C TRP A 71 -7.32 7.02 -4.38
N LYS A 72 -6.21 7.75 -4.31
CA LYS A 72 -6.01 8.83 -3.32
C LYS A 72 -6.98 10.00 -3.52
N SER A 73 -7.40 10.31 -4.76
CA SER A 73 -8.39 11.37 -5.01
C SER A 73 -9.81 10.95 -4.64
N ILE A 74 -10.17 9.69 -4.83
CA ILE A 74 -11.52 9.16 -4.53
C ILE A 74 -11.66 8.58 -3.10
N PHE A 75 -10.57 8.48 -2.34
CA PHE A 75 -10.60 8.05 -0.95
C PHE A 75 -11.36 9.04 -0.06
N LEU A 76 -12.27 8.50 0.76
CA LEU A 76 -13.08 9.27 1.68
C LEU A 76 -12.69 8.94 3.12
N PRO A 77 -12.23 9.91 3.93
CA PRO A 77 -11.88 9.66 5.32
C PRO A 77 -13.13 9.33 6.16
N SER A 78 -12.93 8.78 7.35
CA SER A 78 -14.04 8.38 8.21
C SER A 78 -14.92 9.54 8.67
N SER A 79 -14.43 10.78 8.62
CA SER A 79 -15.19 11.99 8.98
C SER A 79 -16.34 12.31 8.01
N GLU A 80 -16.33 11.73 6.81
CA GLU A 80 -17.40 11.91 5.82
C GLU A 80 -18.67 11.11 6.16
N PHE A 81 -18.61 10.22 7.16
CA PHE A 81 -19.67 9.27 7.44
C PHE A 81 -20.01 9.20 8.92
N VAL A 82 -21.32 9.16 9.20
CA VAL A 82 -21.86 8.98 10.55
C VAL A 82 -22.20 7.52 10.87
N ASN A 83 -22.15 6.63 9.88
CA ASN A 83 -22.52 5.21 10.00
C ASN A 83 -21.37 4.28 9.59
N THR A 84 -21.54 2.98 9.85
CA THR A 84 -20.54 1.92 9.59
C THR A 84 -20.85 1.10 8.33
N GLN A 85 -21.69 1.63 7.44
CA GLN A 85 -22.05 0.95 6.19
C GLN A 85 -20.87 1.02 5.20
N VAL A 86 -21.01 0.30 4.10
CA VAL A 86 -20.02 0.29 3.03
C VAL A 86 -20.17 1.56 2.18
N HIS A 87 -19.04 2.19 1.85
CA HIS A 87 -18.99 3.44 1.11
C HIS A 87 -18.12 3.30 -0.15
N PRO A 88 -18.74 2.96 -1.30
CA PRO A 88 -18.02 2.83 -2.56
C PRO A 88 -17.83 4.19 -3.25
N LYS A 89 -16.66 4.39 -3.84
CA LYS A 89 -16.38 5.44 -4.83
C LYS A 89 -15.64 4.84 -6.01
N PHE A 90 -15.94 5.32 -7.21
CA PHE A 90 -15.25 4.89 -8.43
C PHE A 90 -15.05 6.05 -9.39
N GLU A 91 -14.07 5.88 -10.27
CA GLU A 91 -13.74 6.82 -11.35
C GLU A 91 -13.38 6.03 -12.61
N ILE A 92 -13.85 6.50 -13.77
CA ILE A 92 -13.38 6.02 -15.06
C ILE A 92 -12.25 6.94 -15.51
N TYR A 93 -11.06 6.38 -15.65
CA TYR A 93 -9.85 7.10 -15.97
C TYR A 93 -9.33 6.72 -17.35
N THR A 94 -8.93 7.72 -18.14
CA THR A 94 -8.20 7.50 -19.40
C THR A 94 -6.77 7.96 -19.19
N ASN A 95 -5.82 7.02 -19.27
CA ASN A 95 -4.40 7.34 -19.19
C ASN A 95 -4.00 8.16 -20.44
N PRO A 96 -3.54 9.41 -20.28
CA PRO A 96 -3.25 10.28 -21.42
C PRO A 96 -2.01 9.83 -22.21
N ASN A 97 -1.12 9.04 -21.61
CA ASN A 97 0.13 8.59 -22.24
C ASN A 97 -0.09 7.33 -23.10
N THR A 98 -0.98 6.43 -22.66
CA THR A 98 -1.21 5.13 -23.33
C THR A 98 -2.58 5.03 -23.99
N ASN A 99 -3.46 6.00 -23.78
CA ASN A 99 -4.88 5.98 -24.13
C ASN A 99 -5.65 4.77 -23.55
N SER A 100 -5.08 4.07 -22.55
CA SER A 100 -5.75 2.95 -21.89
C SER A 100 -6.82 3.47 -20.94
N LYS A 101 -8.00 2.84 -20.97
CA LYS A 101 -9.12 3.18 -20.09
C LYS A 101 -9.23 2.18 -18.95
N TRP A 102 -9.49 2.69 -17.75
CA TRP A 102 -9.57 1.91 -16.52
C TRP A 102 -10.77 2.37 -15.68
N VAL A 103 -11.38 1.44 -14.97
CA VAL A 103 -12.25 1.74 -13.82
C VAL A 103 -11.42 1.55 -12.57
N TYR A 104 -11.28 2.60 -11.78
CA TYR A 104 -10.67 2.53 -10.46
C TYR A 104 -11.76 2.68 -9.40
N SER A 105 -11.77 1.79 -8.41
CA SER A 105 -12.71 1.84 -7.29
C SER A 105 -11.97 1.77 -5.96
N CYS A 106 -12.48 2.52 -4.99
CA CYS A 106 -12.09 2.50 -3.60
C CYS A 106 -13.36 2.35 -2.76
N THR A 107 -13.49 1.22 -2.08
CA THR A 107 -14.62 0.95 -1.19
C THR A 107 -14.11 0.86 0.23
N VAL A 108 -14.67 1.68 1.12
CA VAL A 108 -14.27 1.71 2.53
C VAL A 108 -15.44 1.30 3.43
N GLN A 109 -15.11 0.70 4.56
CA GLN A 109 -16.05 0.44 5.64
C GLN A 109 -15.34 0.72 6.97
N TYR A 110 -15.92 1.56 7.81
CA TYR A 110 -15.32 1.96 9.09
C TYR A 110 -16.00 1.29 10.28
N THR A 111 -15.22 0.91 11.28
CA THR A 111 -15.73 0.33 12.54
C THR A 111 -16.08 1.39 13.58
N GLN A 112 -15.71 2.66 13.36
CA GLN A 112 -15.77 3.78 14.32
C GLN A 112 -14.95 3.60 15.61
N LYS A 113 -14.17 2.50 15.75
CA LYS A 113 -13.26 2.31 16.89
C LYS A 113 -12.15 3.35 16.93
N ARG A 114 -11.77 3.87 15.77
CA ARG A 114 -10.74 4.89 15.58
C ARG A 114 -11.05 5.72 14.33
N PRO A 115 -10.82 7.05 14.34
CA PRO A 115 -10.91 7.86 13.14
C PRO A 115 -9.80 7.52 12.14
N VAL A 116 -10.14 7.52 10.85
CA VAL A 116 -9.21 7.34 9.73
C VAL A 116 -9.12 8.67 8.99
N ALA A 117 -7.98 9.34 9.12
CA ALA A 117 -7.73 10.59 8.41
C ALA A 117 -7.42 10.33 6.93
N LYS A 118 -7.54 11.39 6.11
CA LYS A 118 -7.39 11.29 4.65
C LYS A 118 -6.07 10.64 4.22
N LEU A 119 -4.98 10.87 4.95
CA LEU A 119 -3.65 10.38 4.60
C LEU A 119 -3.28 9.04 5.26
N ASP A 120 -4.11 8.53 6.18
CA ASP A 120 -3.71 7.43 7.07
C ASP A 120 -3.51 6.10 6.33
N TRP A 121 -4.16 5.91 5.18
CA TRP A 121 -4.12 4.69 4.37
C TRP A 121 -3.39 4.85 3.03
N TYR A 122 -2.71 5.98 2.80
CA TYR A 122 -2.06 6.24 1.50
C TYR A 122 -0.87 5.34 1.24
N SER A 123 -0.07 5.03 2.27
CA SER A 123 1.01 4.04 2.19
C SER A 123 0.46 2.65 1.84
N GLU A 124 -0.64 2.27 2.47
CA GLU A 124 -1.29 0.98 2.31
C GLU A 124 -1.90 0.86 0.91
N MET A 125 -2.40 1.95 0.32
CA MET A 125 -2.81 1.97 -1.09
C MET A 125 -1.62 1.71 -2.03
N ASP A 126 -0.45 2.28 -1.74
CA ASP A 126 0.75 2.07 -2.55
C ASP A 126 1.24 0.61 -2.42
N GLU A 127 1.12 0.01 -1.24
CA GLU A 127 1.40 -1.41 -1.02
C GLU A 127 0.41 -2.33 -1.75
N MET A 128 -0.89 -2.02 -1.66
CA MET A 128 -1.93 -2.76 -2.38
C MET A 128 -1.72 -2.69 -3.89
N HIS A 129 -1.31 -1.54 -4.44
CA HIS A 129 -0.95 -1.40 -5.86
C HIS A 129 0.22 -2.32 -6.25
N LYS A 130 1.30 -2.32 -5.47
CA LYS A 130 2.46 -3.20 -5.69
C LYS A 130 2.05 -4.67 -5.64
N MET A 131 1.25 -5.03 -4.63
CA MET A 131 0.74 -6.38 -4.42
C MET A 131 -0.16 -6.84 -5.58
N MET A 132 -1.13 -6.04 -5.98
CA MET A 132 -2.01 -6.32 -7.12
C MET A 132 -1.22 -6.58 -8.40
N ASN A 133 -0.20 -5.78 -8.69
CA ASN A 133 0.70 -6.00 -9.83
C ASN A 133 1.55 -7.28 -9.69
N LYS A 134 2.13 -7.53 -8.51
CA LYS A 134 2.97 -8.70 -8.24
C LYS A 134 2.19 -10.02 -8.40
N TYR A 135 0.99 -10.08 -7.83
CA TYR A 135 0.12 -11.26 -7.87
C TYR A 135 -0.88 -11.24 -9.03
N LYS A 136 -0.71 -10.34 -10.00
CA LYS A 136 -1.51 -10.24 -11.23
C LYS A 136 -3.02 -10.22 -10.96
N ALA A 137 -3.43 -9.43 -9.99
CA ALA A 137 -4.80 -9.31 -9.53
C ALA A 137 -5.32 -7.89 -9.75
N TYR A 138 -6.64 -7.75 -9.91
CA TYR A 138 -7.29 -6.45 -10.11
C TYR A 138 -8.02 -5.94 -8.87
N GLN A 139 -7.95 -6.67 -7.76
CA GLN A 139 -8.54 -6.27 -6.50
C GLN A 139 -7.66 -6.68 -5.32
N ALA A 140 -7.63 -5.84 -4.30
CA ALA A 140 -6.98 -6.10 -3.03
C ALA A 140 -7.85 -5.58 -1.88
N ILE A 141 -7.68 -6.18 -0.70
CA ILE A 141 -8.34 -5.76 0.53
C ILE A 141 -7.28 -5.49 1.59
N LEU A 142 -7.45 -4.38 2.31
CA LEU A 142 -6.84 -4.08 3.59
C LEU A 142 -7.91 -4.24 4.67
N THR A 143 -7.58 -4.90 5.79
CA THR A 143 -8.43 -4.91 7.00
C THR A 143 -7.58 -4.64 8.23
N ASN A 144 -8.08 -3.79 9.13
CA ASN A 144 -7.47 -3.45 10.41
C ASN A 144 -8.56 -3.14 11.46
N GLU A 145 -8.16 -2.65 12.64
CA GLU A 145 -9.11 -2.31 13.71
C GLU A 145 -10.06 -1.16 13.38
N ALA A 146 -9.65 -0.23 12.50
CA ALA A 146 -10.40 0.95 12.13
C ALA A 146 -11.40 0.69 11.00
N GLY A 147 -11.23 -0.39 10.24
CA GLY A 147 -12.09 -0.72 9.13
C GLY A 147 -11.46 -1.62 8.09
N SER A 148 -12.05 -1.61 6.90
CA SER A 148 -11.54 -2.25 5.70
C SER A 148 -11.56 -1.30 4.52
N MET A 149 -10.63 -1.51 3.60
CA MET A 149 -10.56 -0.84 2.30
C MET A 149 -10.39 -1.89 1.22
N VAL A 150 -11.17 -1.75 0.14
CA VAL A 150 -11.03 -2.52 -1.08
C VAL A 150 -10.59 -1.57 -2.18
N LEU A 151 -9.51 -1.92 -2.88
CA LEU A 151 -9.10 -1.24 -4.10
C LEU A 151 -9.37 -2.15 -5.29
N GLU A 152 -9.86 -1.56 -6.37
CA GLU A 152 -10.13 -2.23 -7.63
C GLU A 152 -9.55 -1.42 -8.80
N ALA A 153 -8.98 -2.12 -9.78
CA ALA A 153 -8.50 -1.56 -11.03
C ALA A 153 -8.86 -2.48 -12.20
N ILE A 154 -9.90 -2.14 -12.96
CA ILE A 154 -10.40 -2.98 -14.05
C ILE A 154 -10.08 -2.32 -15.39
N PRO A 155 -9.32 -2.97 -16.30
CA PRO A 155 -9.07 -2.41 -17.62
C PRO A 155 -10.34 -2.47 -18.46
N ILE A 156 -10.72 -1.35 -19.06
CA ILE A 156 -11.78 -1.29 -20.06
C ILE A 156 -11.17 -1.71 -21.40
N LYS A 157 -11.69 -2.79 -22.00
CA LYS A 157 -11.30 -3.16 -23.37
C LYS A 157 -11.73 -2.03 -24.30
N ALA A 158 -10.77 -1.55 -25.10
CA ALA A 158 -11.06 -0.71 -26.25
C ALA A 158 -11.75 -1.54 -27.34
#